data_AF-A0A8S0QYJ8-F1
#
_entry.id   AF-A0A8S0QYJ8-F1
#
_cell.length_a   1.000
_cell.length_b   1.000
_cell.length_c   1.000
_cell.angle_alpha   90.00
_cell.angle_beta   90.00
_cell.angle_gamma   90.00
#
_symmetry.space_group_name_H-M   'P 1'
#
loop_
_entity.id
_entity.type
_entity.pdbx_description
1 polymer ?
#
loop_
_entity_poly.entity_id
_entity_poly.type
_entity_poly.pdbx_seq_one_letter_code
_entity_poly.pdbx_strand_id
1 'polypeptide(L)'
;MSGASISAQLQALKSLSNVYADSEPLKKPFTRPSLILDSKAAADIDLDTVFNIALSGLEVLIEKEERFRNYRNDLFSYKSKELDRELVGIEDNDGINASIRSYLRLLSGYLELSSAVNTLEYLIRRYKVHVCNAEELILCALPYHETHVFVQIVQLINTGNSRWKFLNGVKTSGAPLPRNVIVQQCLRDMGVLEAICNYAAPEKKIYPSKVVTGFCTAVVFEAGALIIVTLLAQKVTLAPNVVKSLMRSIAEIVRADANESASLQCVRMSFMALINLIQLQSMLIIPRKTVDVRSEIRDITGILFGLTKDYNIDKFMAVFLDSLLEHSFTEDLCYSTLLSILETIPLKGHVNHVGSIEDIGVERGRSARDDAGIGTGAVEDKGYPNYPFGLSILSLRRPSIHFRSPSPATSSTEAISRNRSTIGA
;
A
#
# COMPACT_ATOMS: atom_id res chain seq x y z
N MET A 1 -51.26 21.18 -7.34
CA MET A 1 -51.60 20.24 -6.24
C MET A 1 -50.29 19.65 -5.74
N SER A 2 -49.92 19.60 -4.48
CA SER A 2 -50.54 20.02 -3.23
C SER A 2 -49.40 20.24 -2.24
N GLY A 3 -49.29 21.44 -1.65
CA GLY A 3 -48.53 21.59 -0.41
C GLY A 3 -49.30 20.85 0.67
N ALA A 4 -48.83 19.66 1.07
CA ALA A 4 -49.38 19.01 2.24
C ALA A 4 -49.16 19.95 3.43
N SER A 5 -50.26 20.44 4.01
CA SER A 5 -50.21 21.33 5.17
C SER A 5 -49.45 20.64 6.31
N ILE A 6 -48.64 21.41 7.04
CA ILE A 6 -47.89 20.94 8.22
C ILE A 6 -48.81 20.22 9.21
N SER A 7 -50.09 20.62 9.29
CA SER A 7 -51.11 19.94 10.10
C SER A 7 -51.36 18.49 9.66
N ALA A 8 -51.38 18.22 8.35
CA ALA A 8 -51.54 16.87 7.81
C ALA A 8 -50.30 16.01 8.08
N GLN A 9 -49.09 16.60 8.02
CA GLN A 9 -47.85 15.91 8.39
C GLN A 9 -47.79 15.60 9.89
N LEU A 10 -48.26 16.53 10.74
CA LEU A 10 -48.34 16.33 12.20
C LEU A 10 -49.38 15.29 12.60
N GLN A 11 -50.52 15.24 11.90
CA GLN A 11 -51.51 14.18 12.10
C GLN A 11 -50.98 12.81 11.65
N ALA A 12 -50.26 12.73 10.53
CA ALA A 12 -49.61 11.50 10.09
C ALA A 12 -48.58 10.96 11.11
N LEU A 13 -47.77 11.84 11.70
CA LEU A 13 -46.83 11.49 12.77
C LEU A 13 -47.55 11.07 14.06
N LYS A 14 -48.65 11.74 14.44
CA LYS A 14 -49.46 11.33 15.59
C LYS A 14 -50.15 9.98 15.39
N SER A 15 -50.65 9.69 14.19
CA SER A 15 -51.22 8.38 13.89
C SER A 15 -50.18 7.27 13.90
N LEU A 16 -48.94 7.53 13.46
CA LEU A 16 -47.84 6.58 13.59
C LEU A 16 -47.46 6.35 15.06
N SER A 17 -47.42 7.41 15.86
CA SER A 17 -47.14 7.36 17.29
C SER A 17 -48.21 6.58 18.07
N ASN A 18 -49.49 6.72 17.72
CA ASN A 18 -50.58 6.03 18.41
C ASN A 18 -50.62 4.52 18.12
N VAL A 19 -50.11 4.06 16.97
CA VAL A 19 -49.93 2.62 16.69
C VAL A 19 -48.88 1.99 17.60
N TYR A 20 -47.94 2.78 18.14
CA TYR A 20 -46.95 2.35 19.14
C TYR A 20 -47.35 2.63 20.59
N ALA A 21 -48.46 3.33 20.84
CA ALA A 21 -48.87 3.74 22.19
C ALA A 21 -49.74 2.69 22.92
N ASP A 22 -50.33 1.73 22.19
CA ASP A 22 -51.25 0.73 22.76
C ASP A 22 -50.58 -0.62 23.08
N SER A 23 -49.26 -0.73 22.86
CA SER A 23 -48.46 -1.78 23.51
C SER A 23 -47.86 -1.19 24.79
N GLU A 24 -48.18 -1.75 25.95
CA GLU A 24 -47.39 -1.53 27.18
C GLU A 24 -45.91 -1.51 26.80
N PRO A 25 -45.11 -0.52 27.22
CA PRO A 25 -43.70 -0.52 26.91
C PRO A 25 -43.11 -1.78 27.55
N LEU A 26 -42.87 -2.82 26.74
CA LEU A 26 -41.98 -3.90 27.12
C LEU A 26 -40.71 -3.20 27.57
N LYS A 27 -40.47 -3.14 28.88
CA LYS A 27 -39.24 -2.63 29.46
C LYS A 27 -38.13 -3.44 28.80
N LYS A 28 -37.48 -2.86 27.79
CA LYS A 28 -36.32 -3.48 27.18
C LYS A 28 -35.38 -3.81 28.34
N PRO A 29 -34.93 -5.06 28.48
CA PRO A 29 -34.05 -5.42 29.58
C PRO A 29 -32.90 -4.42 29.59
N PHE A 30 -32.57 -3.89 30.77
CA PHE A 30 -31.47 -2.95 30.92
C PHE A 30 -30.20 -3.70 30.51
N THR A 31 -29.62 -3.32 29.38
CA THR A 31 -28.46 -3.97 28.79
C THR A 31 -27.32 -2.99 28.65
N ARG A 32 -26.09 -3.46 28.83
CA ARG A 32 -24.88 -2.66 28.56
C ARG A 32 -23.97 -3.37 27.56
N PRO A 33 -23.30 -2.64 26.65
CA PRO A 33 -22.28 -3.22 25.80
C PRO A 33 -21.10 -3.70 26.64
N SER A 34 -20.59 -4.89 26.33
CA SER A 34 -19.45 -5.49 27.00
C SER A 34 -18.74 -6.47 26.06
N LEU A 35 -17.42 -6.53 26.17
CA LEU A 35 -16.56 -7.55 25.56
C LEU A 35 -16.44 -8.78 26.44
N ILE A 36 -16.62 -8.64 27.76
CA ILE A 36 -16.28 -9.70 28.72
C ILE A 36 -17.54 -10.48 29.14
N LEU A 37 -18.68 -9.79 29.18
CA LEU A 37 -19.92 -10.32 29.75
C LEU A 37 -21.07 -10.26 28.75
N ASP A 38 -22.08 -11.10 28.98
CA ASP A 38 -23.34 -10.93 28.28
C ASP A 38 -23.99 -9.59 28.65
N SER A 39 -24.78 -9.04 27.74
CA SER A 39 -25.28 -7.68 27.90
C SER A 39 -26.18 -7.48 29.12
N LYS A 40 -26.77 -8.55 29.68
CA LYS A 40 -27.57 -8.49 30.90
C LYS A 40 -26.67 -8.47 32.13
N ALA A 41 -25.74 -9.42 32.29
CA ALA A 41 -24.82 -9.40 33.42
C ALA A 41 -23.92 -8.15 33.43
N ALA A 42 -23.53 -7.64 32.25
CA ALA A 42 -22.79 -6.39 32.13
C ALA A 42 -23.54 -5.19 32.73
N ALA A 43 -24.88 -5.25 32.74
CA ALA A 43 -25.73 -4.19 33.25
C ALA A 43 -25.69 -4.09 34.78
N ASP A 44 -25.44 -5.21 35.46
CA ASP A 44 -25.34 -5.32 36.93
C ASP A 44 -23.98 -4.83 37.47
N ILE A 45 -22.95 -4.82 36.63
CA ILE A 45 -21.63 -4.31 37.03
C ILE A 45 -21.60 -2.79 36.91
N ASP A 46 -21.18 -2.13 37.99
CA ASP A 46 -21.00 -0.68 38.02
C ASP A 46 -19.73 -0.23 37.28
N LEU A 47 -19.67 1.06 36.94
CA LEU A 47 -18.55 1.59 36.16
C LEU A 47 -17.26 1.70 36.99
N ASP A 48 -17.34 1.88 38.31
CA ASP A 48 -16.15 1.97 39.18
C ASP A 48 -15.41 0.63 39.23
N THR A 49 -16.15 -0.48 39.32
CA THR A 49 -15.59 -1.84 39.21
C THR A 49 -14.87 -2.04 37.88
N VAL A 50 -15.50 -1.68 36.76
CA VAL A 50 -14.87 -1.78 35.43
C VAL A 50 -13.62 -0.89 35.35
N PHE A 51 -13.68 0.33 35.89
CA PHE A 51 -12.55 1.24 35.91
C PHE A 51 -11.36 0.71 36.72
N ASN A 52 -11.59 0.13 37.90
CA ASN A 52 -10.53 -0.45 38.72
C ASN A 52 -9.87 -1.66 38.03
N ILE A 53 -10.67 -2.51 37.37
CA ILE A 53 -10.16 -3.63 36.56
C ILE A 53 -9.32 -3.09 35.38
N ALA A 54 -9.80 -2.05 34.70
CA ALA A 54 -9.05 -1.41 33.62
C ALA A 54 -7.75 -0.76 34.10
N LEU A 55 -7.72 -0.13 35.28
CA LEU A 55 -6.48 0.41 35.85
C LEU A 55 -5.47 -0.70 36.14
N SER A 56 -5.89 -1.81 36.74
CA SER A 56 -5.00 -2.97 36.94
C SER A 56 -4.48 -3.53 35.61
N GLY A 57 -5.35 -3.64 34.59
CA GLY A 57 -4.96 -4.02 33.24
C GLY A 57 -3.95 -3.04 32.63
N LEU A 58 -4.14 -1.73 32.81
CA LEU A 58 -3.24 -0.71 32.30
C LEU A 58 -1.85 -0.81 32.92
N GLU A 59 -1.73 -1.05 34.23
CA GLU A 59 -0.41 -1.21 34.87
C GLU A 59 0.35 -2.42 34.27
N VAL A 60 -0.34 -3.54 34.03
CA VAL A 60 0.26 -4.71 33.34
C VAL A 60 0.69 -4.37 31.91
N LEU A 61 -0.08 -3.55 31.19
CA LEU A 61 0.30 -3.10 29.85
C LEU A 61 1.51 -2.16 29.89
N ILE A 62 1.60 -1.29 30.90
CA ILE A 62 2.74 -0.38 31.11
C ILE A 62 4.03 -1.17 31.33
N GLU A 63 3.98 -2.27 32.08
CA GLU A 63 5.14 -3.17 32.27
C GLU A 63 5.62 -3.80 30.95
N LYS A 64 4.72 -4.02 30.00
CA LYS A 64 5.05 -4.56 28.67
C LYS A 64 5.50 -3.49 27.69
N GLU A 65 4.90 -2.31 27.76
CA GLU A 65 5.13 -1.21 26.85
C GLU A 65 4.89 0.12 27.57
N GLU A 66 5.99 0.77 27.91
CA GLU A 66 6.04 2.00 28.71
C GLU A 66 5.19 3.14 28.10
N ARG A 67 5.00 3.16 26.78
CA ARG A 67 4.14 4.17 26.09
C ARG A 67 2.70 4.18 26.59
N PHE A 68 2.19 3.10 27.19
CA PHE A 68 0.85 3.07 27.79
C PHE A 68 0.72 4.03 28.99
N ARG A 69 1.83 4.39 29.65
CA ARG A 69 1.81 5.27 30.83
C ARG A 69 1.24 6.64 30.53
N ASN A 70 1.37 7.10 29.29
CA ASN A 70 0.84 8.39 28.82
C ASN A 70 -0.68 8.50 28.98
N TYR A 71 -1.41 7.38 28.99
CA TYR A 71 -2.87 7.37 29.04
C TYR A 71 -3.42 7.27 30.47
N ARG A 72 -2.57 7.06 31.48
CA ARG A 72 -2.96 6.89 32.89
C ARG A 72 -3.67 8.12 33.44
N ASN A 73 -3.16 9.30 33.12
CA ASN A 73 -3.74 10.58 33.56
C ASN A 73 -4.61 11.25 32.48
N ASP A 74 -4.83 10.55 31.37
CA ASP A 74 -5.70 10.96 30.26
C ASP A 74 -6.95 10.07 30.26
N LEU A 75 -6.98 9.07 29.38
CA LEU A 75 -8.11 8.16 29.19
C LEU A 75 -8.52 7.40 30.45
N PHE A 76 -7.57 7.13 31.35
CA PHE A 76 -7.79 6.35 32.58
C PHE A 76 -7.65 7.20 33.86
N SER A 77 -7.84 8.52 33.75
CA SER A 77 -7.88 9.39 34.92
C SER A 77 -9.15 9.18 35.75
N TYR A 78 -9.13 9.48 37.06
CA TYR A 78 -10.34 9.42 37.90
C TYR A 78 -11.47 10.33 37.39
N LYS A 79 -11.14 11.47 36.78
CA LYS A 79 -12.09 12.41 36.17
C LYS A 79 -12.81 11.82 34.95
N SER A 80 -12.17 10.89 34.23
CA SER A 80 -12.80 10.27 33.05
C SER A 80 -14.11 9.54 33.37
N LYS A 81 -14.31 9.11 34.62
CA LYS A 81 -15.55 8.46 35.08
C LYS A 81 -16.78 9.37 35.01
N GLU A 82 -16.59 10.68 34.97
CA GLU A 82 -17.66 11.69 34.91
C GLU A 82 -17.91 12.21 33.48
N LEU A 83 -17.05 11.86 32.52
CA LEU A 83 -17.18 12.20 31.10
C LEU A 83 -18.41 11.59 30.39
N ASP A 84 -19.43 12.37 30.07
CA ASP A 84 -20.47 11.91 29.12
C ASP A 84 -20.15 12.39 27.70
N ARG A 85 -19.75 11.44 26.84
CA ARG A 85 -19.31 11.73 25.47
C ARG A 85 -20.35 12.48 24.62
N GLU A 86 -21.63 12.31 24.92
CA GLU A 86 -22.74 12.96 24.21
C GLU A 86 -22.97 14.41 24.67
N LEU A 87 -22.45 14.79 25.84
CA LEU A 87 -22.58 16.13 26.41
C LEU A 87 -21.31 16.98 26.22
N VAL A 88 -20.28 16.40 25.60
CA VAL A 88 -18.98 17.04 25.37
C VAL A 88 -19.01 17.83 24.05
N GLY A 89 -18.38 19.01 24.04
CA GLY A 89 -18.27 19.86 22.85
C GLY A 89 -17.53 19.16 21.69
N ILE A 90 -17.73 19.63 20.46
CA ILE A 90 -17.16 19.01 19.26
C ILE A 90 -15.63 18.96 19.33
N GLU A 91 -14.99 20.09 19.68
CA GLU A 91 -13.53 20.20 19.75
C GLU A 91 -12.92 19.26 20.82
N ASP A 92 -13.55 19.19 22.00
CA ASP A 92 -13.14 18.28 23.06
C ASP A 92 -13.33 16.81 22.64
N ASN A 93 -14.43 16.50 21.94
CA ASN A 93 -14.68 15.17 21.39
C ASN A 93 -13.62 14.77 20.34
N ASP A 94 -13.14 15.72 19.54
CA ASP A 94 -12.05 15.51 18.59
C ASP A 94 -10.70 15.25 19.29
N GLY A 95 -10.44 15.95 20.41
CA GLY A 95 -9.30 15.65 21.28
C GLY A 95 -9.37 14.22 21.84
N ILE A 96 -10.53 13.82 22.35
CA ILE A 96 -10.79 12.46 22.85
C ILE A 96 -10.62 11.42 21.72
N ASN A 97 -11.13 11.70 20.51
CA ASN A 97 -10.96 10.85 19.33
C ASN A 97 -9.48 10.62 19.01
N ALA A 98 -8.65 11.67 19.09
CA ALA A 98 -7.22 11.58 18.82
C ALA A 98 -6.48 10.74 19.88
N SER A 99 -6.80 10.91 21.16
CA SER A 99 -6.26 10.08 22.25
C SER A 99 -6.65 8.61 22.08
N ILE A 100 -7.93 8.33 21.79
CA ILE A 100 -8.44 6.97 21.59
C ILE A 100 -7.80 6.31 20.36
N ARG A 101 -7.68 7.03 19.24
CA ARG A 101 -7.00 6.52 18.04
C ARG A 101 -5.55 6.12 18.35
N SER A 102 -4.84 6.97 19.07
CA SER A 102 -3.45 6.72 19.46
C SER A 102 -3.33 5.53 20.41
N TYR A 103 -4.24 5.41 21.37
CA TYR A 103 -4.31 4.29 22.30
C TYR A 103 -4.59 2.97 21.57
N LEU A 104 -5.62 2.93 20.70
CA LEU A 104 -6.00 1.73 19.95
C LEU A 104 -4.90 1.28 18.99
N ARG A 105 -4.18 2.23 18.36
CA ARG A 105 -2.99 1.90 17.56
C ARG A 105 -1.92 1.19 18.38
N LEU A 106 -1.67 1.65 19.60
CA LEU A 106 -0.72 0.97 20.50
C LEU A 106 -1.27 -0.39 20.98
N LEU A 107 -2.55 -0.44 21.36
CA LEU A 107 -3.26 -1.62 21.86
C LEU A 107 -3.30 -2.77 20.84
N SER A 108 -3.30 -2.45 19.54
CA SER A 108 -3.34 -3.44 18.46
C SER A 108 -2.14 -4.40 18.40
N GLY A 109 -1.07 -4.15 19.16
CA GLY A 109 0.01 -5.13 19.37
C GLY A 109 -0.21 -6.10 20.54
N TYR A 110 -1.26 -5.91 21.34
CA TYR A 110 -1.44 -6.54 22.65
C TYR A 110 -2.85 -7.07 22.89
N LEU A 111 -3.73 -7.08 21.87
CA LEU A 111 -5.18 -7.32 22.07
C LEU A 111 -5.52 -8.72 22.61
N GLU A 112 -4.62 -9.70 22.44
CA GLU A 112 -4.77 -11.04 23.01
C GLU A 112 -4.58 -11.09 24.54
N LEU A 113 -3.98 -10.05 25.14
CA LEU A 113 -3.82 -9.99 26.58
C LEU A 113 -5.16 -9.64 27.25
N SER A 114 -5.55 -10.38 28.28
CA SER A 114 -6.73 -10.04 29.10
C SER A 114 -6.66 -8.61 29.65
N SER A 115 -5.46 -8.12 29.95
CA SER A 115 -5.22 -6.73 30.36
C SER A 115 -5.64 -5.70 29.29
N ALA A 116 -5.42 -6.00 28.01
CA ALA A 116 -5.87 -5.17 26.89
C ALA A 116 -7.40 -5.19 26.72
N VAL A 117 -8.02 -6.36 26.90
CA VAL A 117 -9.49 -6.49 26.86
C VAL A 117 -10.12 -5.71 28.01
N ASN A 118 -9.54 -5.79 29.22
CA ASN A 118 -10.01 -5.06 30.40
C ASN A 118 -9.96 -3.54 30.21
N THR A 119 -8.89 -3.00 29.63
CA THR A 119 -8.82 -1.56 29.34
C THR A 119 -9.80 -1.16 28.24
N LEU A 120 -9.95 -2.00 27.21
CA LEU A 120 -10.89 -1.76 26.11
C LEU A 120 -12.36 -1.80 26.57
N GLU A 121 -12.71 -2.68 27.53
CA GLU A 121 -14.03 -2.74 28.16
C GLU A 121 -14.41 -1.39 28.77
N TYR A 122 -13.49 -0.76 29.52
CA TYR A 122 -13.72 0.57 30.07
C TYR A 122 -13.92 1.63 28.96
N LEU A 123 -13.12 1.59 27.90
CA LEU A 123 -13.28 2.50 26.77
C LEU A 123 -14.64 2.31 26.06
N ILE A 124 -15.12 1.07 25.95
CA ILE A 124 -16.43 0.77 25.38
C ILE A 124 -17.56 1.33 26.24
N ARG A 125 -17.47 1.16 27.56
CA ARG A 125 -18.53 1.55 28.49
C ARG A 125 -18.55 3.05 28.82
N ARG A 126 -17.39 3.69 28.95
CA ARG A 126 -17.30 5.13 29.25
C ARG A 126 -17.30 5.99 28.00
N TYR A 127 -16.38 5.69 27.08
CA TYR A 127 -16.16 6.52 25.91
C TYR A 127 -17.04 6.14 24.73
N LYS A 128 -17.76 5.00 24.77
CA LYS A 128 -18.58 4.53 23.64
C LYS A 128 -17.74 4.37 22.36
N VAL A 129 -16.52 3.83 22.46
CA VAL A 129 -15.60 3.69 21.29
C VAL A 129 -16.19 2.87 20.14
N HIS A 130 -17.04 1.90 20.43
CA HIS A 130 -17.77 1.11 19.44
C HIS A 130 -18.77 1.93 18.60
N VAL A 131 -19.13 3.14 19.06
CA VAL A 131 -19.99 4.09 18.36
C VAL A 131 -19.16 5.17 17.68
N CYS A 132 -18.34 5.90 18.43
CA CYS A 132 -17.69 7.10 17.89
C CYS A 132 -16.31 6.84 17.24
N ASN A 133 -15.71 5.67 17.49
CA ASN A 133 -14.39 5.28 16.96
C ASN A 133 -14.43 3.88 16.34
N ALA A 134 -15.56 3.54 15.73
CA ALA A 134 -15.83 2.20 15.20
C ALA A 134 -14.76 1.74 14.19
N GLU A 135 -14.31 2.65 13.31
CA GLU A 135 -13.29 2.33 12.30
C GLU A 135 -11.92 2.05 12.94
N GLU A 136 -11.46 2.90 13.85
CA GLU A 136 -10.21 2.66 14.58
C GLU A 136 -10.27 1.38 15.40
N LEU A 137 -11.43 1.07 15.99
CA LEU A 137 -11.63 -0.15 16.76
C LEU A 137 -11.59 -1.41 15.86
N ILE A 138 -12.21 -1.36 14.68
CA ILE A 138 -12.12 -2.44 13.69
C ILE A 138 -10.67 -2.65 13.28
N LEU A 139 -9.95 -1.59 12.90
CA LEU A 139 -8.57 -1.68 12.44
C LEU A 139 -7.62 -2.19 13.53
N CYS A 140 -7.85 -1.81 14.79
CA CYS A 140 -7.13 -2.35 15.95
C CYS A 140 -7.32 -3.86 16.12
N ALA A 141 -8.54 -4.36 15.87
CA ALA A 141 -8.88 -5.76 16.06
C ALA A 141 -8.63 -6.64 14.83
N LEU A 142 -8.53 -6.05 13.64
CA LEU A 142 -8.44 -6.76 12.36
C LEU A 142 -7.28 -7.77 12.26
N PRO A 143 -6.08 -7.51 12.83
CA PRO A 143 -5.01 -8.52 12.87
C PRO A 143 -5.38 -9.81 13.62
N TYR A 144 -6.41 -9.76 14.47
CA TYR A 144 -6.90 -10.85 15.29
C TYR A 144 -8.22 -11.44 14.75
N HIS A 145 -8.47 -11.33 13.44
CA HIS A 145 -9.74 -11.66 12.81
C HIS A 145 -10.24 -13.12 13.03
N GLU A 146 -9.35 -14.05 13.38
CA GLU A 146 -9.69 -15.45 13.66
C GLU A 146 -10.00 -15.72 15.15
N THR A 147 -9.91 -14.70 16.00
CA THR A 147 -10.07 -14.85 17.46
C THR A 147 -11.48 -14.51 17.92
N HIS A 148 -11.84 -15.00 19.12
CA HIS A 148 -13.11 -14.67 19.75
C HIS A 148 -13.25 -13.19 20.10
N VAL A 149 -12.16 -12.54 20.54
CA VAL A 149 -12.18 -11.11 20.88
C VAL A 149 -12.56 -10.25 19.68
N PHE A 150 -12.11 -10.59 18.47
CA PHE A 150 -12.53 -9.91 17.25
C PHE A 150 -14.04 -10.04 17.01
N VAL A 151 -14.59 -11.25 17.16
CA VAL A 151 -16.03 -11.50 16.99
C VAL A 151 -16.84 -10.62 17.96
N GLN A 152 -16.44 -10.59 19.24
CA GLN A 152 -17.10 -9.79 20.26
C GLN A 152 -17.05 -8.29 19.95
N ILE A 153 -15.89 -7.78 19.53
CA ILE A 153 -15.74 -6.38 19.10
C ILE A 153 -16.69 -6.06 17.94
N VAL A 154 -16.70 -6.91 16.91
CA VAL A 154 -17.54 -6.70 15.72
C VAL A 154 -19.03 -6.74 16.07
N GLN A 155 -19.45 -7.59 17.01
CA GLN A 155 -20.84 -7.66 17.48
C GLN A 155 -21.32 -6.39 18.18
N LEU A 156 -20.42 -5.62 18.80
CA LEU A 156 -20.77 -4.35 19.44
C LEU A 156 -20.88 -3.17 18.47
N ILE A 157 -20.21 -3.23 17.32
CA ILE A 157 -20.09 -2.10 16.39
C ILE A 157 -21.30 -2.05 15.48
N ASN A 158 -21.89 -0.87 15.23
CA ASN A 158 -22.84 -0.70 14.13
C ASN A 158 -22.09 -0.33 12.83
N THR A 159 -22.08 -1.23 11.85
CA THR A 159 -21.35 -1.04 10.58
C THR A 159 -22.14 -0.22 9.56
N GLY A 160 -23.47 -0.09 9.74
CA GLY A 160 -24.36 0.63 8.82
C GLY A 160 -24.13 0.27 7.34
N ASN A 161 -24.07 1.30 6.49
CA ASN A 161 -23.71 1.19 5.07
C ASN A 161 -22.25 1.61 4.79
N SER A 162 -21.35 1.44 5.76
CA SER A 162 -19.92 1.73 5.58
C SER A 162 -19.20 0.65 4.77
N ARG A 163 -17.94 0.91 4.39
CA ARG A 163 -17.01 -0.07 3.81
C ARG A 163 -16.83 -1.34 4.67
N TRP A 164 -17.15 -1.27 5.96
CA TRP A 164 -17.08 -2.38 6.91
C TRP A 164 -18.38 -3.21 6.99
N LYS A 165 -19.38 -2.94 6.15
CA LYS A 165 -20.67 -3.66 6.13
C LYS A 165 -20.52 -5.18 5.96
N PHE A 166 -19.47 -5.65 5.27
CA PHE A 166 -19.21 -7.08 5.09
C PHE A 166 -19.00 -7.83 6.41
N LEU A 167 -18.60 -7.13 7.49
CA LEU A 167 -18.46 -7.71 8.83
C LEU A 167 -19.79 -8.10 9.47
N ASN A 168 -20.94 -7.72 8.90
CA ASN A 168 -22.24 -8.19 9.39
C ASN A 168 -22.38 -9.71 9.35
N GLY A 169 -21.66 -10.39 8.44
CA GLY A 169 -21.60 -11.86 8.43
C GLY A 169 -21.11 -12.44 9.76
N VAL A 170 -20.07 -11.84 10.34
CA VAL A 170 -19.49 -12.23 11.65
C VAL A 170 -20.50 -11.99 12.77
N LYS A 171 -21.23 -10.87 12.73
CA LYS A 171 -22.27 -10.59 13.74
C LYS A 171 -23.36 -11.64 13.75
N THR A 172 -23.83 -12.02 12.56
CA THR A 172 -24.93 -12.98 12.41
C THR A 172 -24.50 -14.40 12.70
N SER A 173 -23.29 -14.79 12.32
CA SER A 173 -22.80 -16.16 12.50
C SER A 173 -22.19 -16.41 13.87
N GLY A 174 -21.62 -15.38 14.51
CA GLY A 174 -20.76 -15.53 15.69
C GLY A 174 -19.45 -16.26 15.40
N ALA A 175 -19.14 -16.52 14.12
CA ALA A 175 -17.94 -17.22 13.72
C ALA A 175 -16.79 -16.24 13.42
N PRO A 176 -15.53 -16.63 13.65
CA PRO A 176 -14.38 -15.82 13.26
C PRO A 176 -14.36 -15.52 11.76
N LEU A 177 -13.74 -14.41 11.38
CA LEU A 177 -13.69 -13.94 9.99
C LEU A 177 -12.55 -14.63 9.24
N PRO A 178 -12.81 -15.42 8.19
CA PRO A 178 -11.74 -16.02 7.41
C PRO A 178 -10.93 -14.97 6.65
N ARG A 179 -9.60 -15.11 6.60
CA ARG A 179 -8.71 -14.14 5.93
C ARG A 179 -9.07 -13.91 4.47
N ASN A 180 -9.46 -14.96 3.74
CA ASN A 180 -9.85 -14.85 2.34
C ASN A 180 -11.07 -13.91 2.15
N VAL A 181 -11.98 -13.79 3.12
CA VAL A 181 -13.11 -12.85 3.05
C VAL A 181 -12.61 -11.41 3.09
N ILE A 182 -11.60 -11.10 3.92
CA ILE A 182 -10.96 -9.78 4.00
C ILE A 182 -10.30 -9.45 2.65
N VAL A 183 -9.53 -10.38 2.11
CA VAL A 183 -8.85 -10.24 0.82
C VAL A 183 -9.87 -10.01 -0.31
N GLN A 184 -10.91 -10.84 -0.39
CA GLN A 184 -11.98 -10.68 -1.38
C GLN A 184 -12.72 -9.35 -1.24
N GLN A 185 -12.91 -8.86 -0.01
CA GLN A 185 -13.49 -7.55 0.20
C GLN A 185 -12.58 -6.43 -0.30
N CYS A 186 -11.26 -6.54 -0.12
CA CYS A 186 -10.30 -5.58 -0.69
C CYS A 186 -10.37 -5.53 -2.22
N LEU A 187 -10.71 -6.64 -2.89
CA LEU A 187 -10.93 -6.67 -4.34
C LEU A 187 -12.23 -5.96 -4.76
N ARG A 188 -13.27 -6.04 -3.93
CA ARG A 188 -14.59 -5.48 -4.22
C ARG A 188 -14.71 -4.00 -3.87
N ASP A 189 -14.03 -3.59 -2.80
CA ASP A 189 -14.06 -2.24 -2.27
C ASP A 189 -12.63 -1.78 -1.94
N MET A 190 -12.06 -0.99 -2.85
CA MET A 190 -10.71 -0.43 -2.68
C MET A 190 -10.59 0.48 -1.45
N GLY A 191 -11.70 1.01 -0.93
CA GLY A 191 -11.72 1.78 0.31
C GLY A 191 -11.37 0.97 1.54
N VAL A 192 -11.59 -0.35 1.52
CA VAL A 192 -11.12 -1.28 2.58
C VAL A 192 -9.62 -1.49 2.47
N LEU A 193 -9.11 -1.74 1.25
CA LEU A 193 -7.67 -1.90 1.02
C LEU A 193 -6.90 -0.63 1.43
N GLU A 194 -7.39 0.54 1.04
CA GLU A 194 -6.81 1.83 1.41
C GLU A 194 -6.77 2.01 2.94
N ALA A 195 -7.85 1.67 3.64
CA ALA A 195 -7.89 1.78 5.10
C ALA A 195 -6.84 0.88 5.78
N ILE A 196 -6.67 -0.36 5.31
CA ILE A 196 -5.65 -1.30 5.81
C ILE A 196 -4.23 -0.76 5.52
N CYS A 197 -3.97 -0.27 4.31
CA CYS A 197 -2.69 0.33 3.95
C CYS A 197 -2.37 1.56 4.82
N ASN A 198 -3.34 2.45 5.01
CA ASN A 198 -3.16 3.66 5.83
C ASN A 198 -2.96 3.33 7.30
N TYR A 199 -3.56 2.24 7.79
CA TYR A 199 -3.34 1.77 9.16
C TYR A 199 -1.93 1.20 9.37
N ALA A 200 -1.38 0.53 8.35
CA ALA A 200 -0.01 0.02 8.35
C ALA A 200 1.06 1.10 8.14
N ALA A 201 0.69 2.27 7.63
CA ALA A 201 1.61 3.37 7.44
C ALA A 201 2.03 4.00 8.79
N PRO A 202 3.33 4.29 9.00
CA PRO A 202 3.77 5.04 10.17
C PRO A 202 3.08 6.40 10.26
N GLU A 203 2.60 6.76 11.44
CA GLU A 203 2.02 8.08 11.69
C GLU A 203 2.85 8.82 12.73
N LYS A 204 3.47 9.92 12.32
CA LYS A 204 4.39 10.71 13.17
C LYS A 204 5.52 9.81 13.70
N LYS A 205 5.67 9.71 15.02
CA LYS A 205 6.67 8.86 15.71
C LYS A 205 6.10 7.51 16.18
N ILE A 206 4.89 7.16 15.76
CA ILE A 206 4.20 5.93 16.17
C ILE A 206 4.35 4.91 15.05
N TYR A 207 5.13 3.87 15.33
CA TYR A 207 5.31 2.73 14.45
C TYR A 207 4.30 1.63 14.81
N PRO A 208 3.60 1.03 13.84
CA PRO A 208 2.73 -0.12 14.07
C PRO A 208 3.48 -1.30 14.68
N SER A 209 2.75 -2.16 15.40
CA SER A 209 3.31 -3.38 15.96
C SER A 209 3.66 -4.38 14.85
N LYS A 210 4.58 -5.32 15.15
CA LYS A 210 4.90 -6.41 14.22
C LYS A 210 3.67 -7.22 13.80
N VAL A 211 2.71 -7.38 14.71
CA VAL A 211 1.44 -8.09 14.46
C VAL A 211 0.63 -7.35 13.39
N VAL A 212 0.46 -6.04 13.54
CA VAL A 212 -0.25 -5.20 12.55
C VAL A 212 0.48 -5.22 11.22
N THR A 213 1.79 -4.95 11.21
CA THR A 213 2.57 -4.90 9.98
C THR A 213 2.53 -6.24 9.25
N GLY A 214 2.71 -7.36 9.96
CA GLY A 214 2.66 -8.70 9.37
C GLY A 214 1.29 -9.01 8.75
N PHE A 215 0.21 -8.74 9.48
CA PHE A 215 -1.14 -8.93 8.97
C PHE A 215 -1.43 -8.05 7.74
N CYS A 216 -1.17 -6.75 7.84
CA CYS A 216 -1.45 -5.80 6.77
C CYS A 216 -0.65 -6.12 5.51
N THR A 217 0.64 -6.40 5.62
CA THR A 217 1.48 -6.81 4.47
C THR A 217 0.93 -8.07 3.82
N ALA A 218 0.55 -9.08 4.61
CA ALA A 218 -0.01 -10.32 4.07
C ALA A 218 -1.33 -10.08 3.31
N VAL A 219 -2.25 -9.27 3.84
CA VAL A 219 -3.53 -8.96 3.17
C VAL A 219 -3.30 -8.13 1.91
N VAL A 220 -2.45 -7.09 1.98
CA VAL A 220 -2.17 -6.19 0.85
C VAL A 220 -1.47 -6.95 -0.28
N PHE A 221 -0.52 -7.83 0.05
CA PHE A 221 0.17 -8.64 -0.95
C PHE A 221 -0.79 -9.60 -1.66
N GLU A 222 -1.63 -10.32 -0.91
CA GLU A 222 -2.58 -11.28 -1.49
C GLU A 222 -3.66 -10.57 -2.32
N ALA A 223 -4.24 -9.50 -1.80
CA ALA A 223 -5.21 -8.68 -2.53
C ALA A 223 -4.57 -8.06 -3.76
N GLY A 224 -3.38 -7.46 -3.64
CA GLY A 224 -2.64 -6.86 -4.75
C GLY A 224 -2.37 -7.86 -5.87
N ALA A 225 -1.88 -9.06 -5.53
CA ALA A 225 -1.64 -10.13 -6.50
C ALA A 225 -2.93 -10.51 -7.24
N LEU A 226 -4.04 -10.70 -6.52
CA LEU A 226 -5.33 -11.04 -7.11
C LEU A 226 -5.92 -9.90 -7.96
N ILE A 227 -5.77 -8.64 -7.56
CA ILE A 227 -6.15 -7.47 -8.37
C ILE A 227 -5.39 -7.54 -9.69
N ILE A 228 -4.08 -7.77 -9.65
CA ILE A 228 -3.25 -7.81 -10.86
C ILE A 228 -3.63 -8.97 -11.76
N VAL A 229 -3.86 -10.17 -11.21
CA VAL A 229 -4.36 -11.33 -11.96
C VAL A 229 -5.73 -11.03 -12.58
N THR A 230 -6.63 -10.39 -11.85
CA THR A 230 -7.96 -10.00 -12.35
C THR A 230 -7.84 -8.98 -13.48
N LEU A 231 -6.95 -8.00 -13.37
CA LEU A 231 -6.68 -7.00 -14.40
C LEU A 231 -6.06 -7.63 -15.65
N LEU A 232 -5.12 -8.58 -15.47
CA LEU A 232 -4.52 -9.37 -16.55
C LEU A 232 -5.59 -10.17 -17.30
N ALA A 233 -6.54 -10.74 -16.57
CA ALA A 233 -7.63 -11.53 -17.14
C ALA A 233 -8.72 -10.69 -17.82
N GLN A 234 -8.99 -9.46 -17.34
CA GLN A 234 -10.15 -8.66 -17.76
C GLN A 234 -9.82 -7.46 -18.68
N LYS A 235 -8.54 -7.10 -18.88
CA LYS A 235 -8.10 -5.93 -19.67
C LYS A 235 -8.76 -4.60 -19.25
N VAL A 236 -9.11 -4.43 -17.96
CA VAL A 236 -9.79 -3.22 -17.46
C VAL A 236 -8.76 -2.16 -17.05
N THR A 237 -8.99 -0.91 -17.47
CA THR A 237 -8.21 0.27 -17.09
C THR A 237 -8.69 0.81 -15.73
N LEU A 238 -7.80 0.92 -14.76
CA LEU A 238 -8.04 1.48 -13.43
C LEU A 238 -8.05 3.02 -13.47
N ALA A 239 -8.70 3.62 -12.49
CA ALA A 239 -8.59 5.06 -12.27
C ALA A 239 -7.13 5.43 -11.89
N PRO A 240 -6.55 6.51 -12.45
CA PRO A 240 -5.12 6.84 -12.28
C PRO A 240 -4.66 7.00 -10.82
N ASN A 241 -5.54 7.49 -9.95
CA ASN A 241 -5.31 7.63 -8.50
C ASN A 241 -5.15 6.27 -7.80
N VAL A 242 -5.93 5.27 -8.21
CA VAL A 242 -5.87 3.90 -7.67
C VAL A 242 -4.58 3.22 -8.08
N VAL A 243 -4.18 3.35 -9.35
CA VAL A 243 -2.89 2.85 -9.84
C VAL A 243 -1.74 3.48 -9.08
N LYS A 244 -1.75 4.81 -8.90
CA LYS A 244 -0.73 5.53 -8.14
C LYS A 244 -0.64 5.09 -6.68
N SER A 245 -1.77 4.77 -6.05
CA SER A 245 -1.81 4.28 -4.67
C SER A 245 -1.29 2.84 -4.56
N LEU A 246 -1.71 1.95 -5.47
CA LEU A 246 -1.22 0.56 -5.54
C LEU A 246 0.29 0.52 -5.81
N MET A 247 0.78 1.34 -6.75
CA MET A 247 2.21 1.46 -7.03
C MET A 247 3.00 1.93 -5.82
N ARG A 248 2.46 2.90 -5.07
CA ARG A 248 3.08 3.33 -3.81
C ARG A 248 3.09 2.17 -2.81
N SER A 249 1.97 1.53 -2.54
CA SER A 249 1.89 0.41 -1.60
C SER A 249 2.81 -0.76 -1.96
N ILE A 250 2.89 -1.14 -3.24
CA ILE A 250 3.80 -2.21 -3.70
C ILE A 250 5.27 -1.79 -3.53
N ALA A 251 5.60 -0.52 -3.82
CA ALA A 251 6.95 -0.02 -3.62
C ALA A 251 7.34 0.05 -2.13
N GLU A 252 6.42 0.45 -1.24
CA GLU A 252 6.62 0.40 0.21
C GLU A 252 6.84 -1.03 0.73
N ILE A 253 6.14 -2.02 0.15
CA ILE A 253 6.34 -3.44 0.49
C ILE A 253 7.72 -3.92 0.03
N VAL A 254 8.13 -3.57 -1.19
CA VAL A 254 9.48 -3.86 -1.70
C VAL A 254 10.56 -3.20 -0.82
N ARG A 255 10.30 -2.00 -0.29
CA ARG A 255 11.19 -1.31 0.65
C ARG A 255 11.31 -2.03 1.98
N ALA A 256 10.18 -2.46 2.57
CA ALA A 256 10.18 -3.19 3.83
C ALA A 256 10.94 -4.51 3.73
N ASP A 257 10.75 -5.24 2.63
CA ASP A 257 11.39 -6.54 2.35
C ASP A 257 12.88 -6.44 1.97
N ALA A 258 13.39 -5.27 1.58
CA ALA A 258 14.81 -5.07 1.26
C ALA A 258 15.67 -4.83 2.52
N ASN A 259 15.05 -4.38 3.62
CA ASN A 259 15.72 -4.00 4.86
C ASN A 259 15.73 -5.11 5.93
N GLU A 260 14.73 -6.00 5.91
CA GLU A 260 14.74 -7.25 6.67
C GLU A 260 14.95 -8.41 5.70
N SER A 261 15.58 -9.51 6.12
CA SER A 261 15.96 -10.66 5.30
C SER A 261 14.77 -11.44 4.71
N ALA A 262 13.92 -10.80 3.92
CA ALA A 262 12.89 -11.43 3.12
C ALA A 262 13.55 -12.22 1.98
N SER A 263 13.00 -13.39 1.67
CA SER A 263 13.51 -14.22 0.57
C SER A 263 13.49 -13.42 -0.75
N LEU A 264 14.55 -13.54 -1.56
CA LEU A 264 14.68 -12.97 -2.91
C LEU A 264 13.41 -13.17 -3.78
N GLN A 265 12.66 -14.24 -3.49
CA GLN A 265 11.43 -14.62 -4.16
C GLN A 265 10.23 -13.69 -3.85
N CYS A 266 10.11 -13.16 -2.63
CA CYS A 266 9.04 -12.21 -2.26
C CYS A 266 9.21 -10.88 -3.01
N VAL A 267 10.45 -10.36 -3.03
CA VAL A 267 10.81 -9.15 -3.79
C VAL A 267 10.54 -9.34 -5.29
N ARG A 268 10.91 -10.49 -5.87
CA ARG A 268 10.63 -10.80 -7.28
C ARG A 268 9.13 -10.85 -7.60
N MET A 269 8.30 -11.40 -6.71
CA MET A 269 6.85 -11.43 -6.90
C MET A 269 6.22 -10.04 -6.83
N SER A 270 6.67 -9.19 -5.89
CA SER A 270 6.22 -7.79 -5.78
C SER A 270 6.65 -6.95 -6.98
N PHE A 271 7.87 -7.17 -7.51
CA PHE A 271 8.31 -6.54 -8.77
C PHE A 271 7.50 -7.02 -9.97
N MET A 272 7.25 -8.32 -10.11
CA MET A 272 6.42 -8.85 -11.19
C MET A 272 4.99 -8.32 -11.14
N ALA A 273 4.43 -8.16 -9.94
CA ALA A 273 3.16 -7.51 -9.72
C ALA A 273 3.18 -6.04 -10.24
N LEU A 274 4.19 -5.26 -9.86
CA LEU A 274 4.35 -3.88 -10.29
C LEU A 274 4.53 -3.75 -11.82
N ILE A 275 5.38 -4.59 -12.41
CA ILE A 275 5.65 -4.61 -13.85
C ILE A 275 4.37 -4.94 -14.62
N ASN A 276 3.66 -5.99 -14.24
CA ASN A 276 2.40 -6.35 -14.87
C ASN A 276 1.36 -5.24 -14.75
N LEU A 277 1.25 -4.59 -13.58
CA LEU A 277 0.35 -3.46 -13.38
C LEU A 277 0.67 -2.31 -14.35
N ILE A 278 1.94 -1.92 -14.47
CA ILE A 278 2.37 -0.83 -15.35
C ILE A 278 2.14 -1.17 -16.82
N GLN A 279 2.50 -2.39 -17.25
CA GLN A 279 2.34 -2.84 -18.62
C GLN A 279 0.87 -2.94 -19.06
N LEU A 280 -0.03 -3.27 -18.14
CA LEU A 280 -1.47 -3.38 -18.41
C LEU A 280 -2.21 -2.05 -18.43
N GLN A 281 -1.75 -1.10 -17.62
CA GLN A 281 -2.43 0.19 -17.45
C GLN A 281 -2.01 1.23 -18.48
N SER A 282 -1.16 0.87 -19.46
CA SER A 282 -0.65 1.77 -20.51
C SER A 282 -0.14 3.11 -19.95
N MET A 283 0.47 3.07 -18.76
CA MET A 283 1.03 4.27 -18.15
C MET A 283 2.22 4.75 -18.96
N LEU A 284 2.30 6.07 -19.14
CA LEU A 284 3.41 6.71 -19.87
C LEU A 284 4.57 7.09 -18.93
N ILE A 285 4.31 7.33 -17.62
CA ILE A 285 5.30 7.80 -16.65
C ILE A 285 5.02 7.21 -15.26
N ILE A 286 6.07 6.77 -14.55
CA ILE A 286 6.02 6.28 -13.16
C ILE A 286 6.11 7.48 -12.20
N PRO A 287 5.22 7.62 -11.22
CA PRO A 287 5.27 8.72 -10.25
C PRO A 287 6.62 8.79 -9.50
N ARG A 288 7.18 9.99 -9.36
CA ARG A 288 8.49 10.24 -8.70
C ARG A 288 8.67 9.53 -7.36
N LYS A 289 7.71 9.62 -6.43
CA LYS A 289 7.77 8.91 -5.14
C LYS A 289 7.92 7.38 -5.25
N THR A 290 7.50 6.79 -6.36
CA THR A 290 7.67 5.36 -6.67
C THR A 290 9.05 5.09 -7.29
N VAL A 291 9.56 6.01 -8.11
CA VAL A 291 10.93 5.97 -8.65
C VAL A 291 11.96 6.15 -7.53
N ASP A 292 11.69 7.01 -6.54
CA ASP A 292 12.61 7.30 -5.45
C ASP A 292 12.89 6.07 -4.57
N VAL A 293 11.91 5.17 -4.42
CA VAL A 293 12.06 3.89 -3.68
C VAL A 293 13.20 3.02 -4.22
N ARG A 294 13.53 3.18 -5.51
CA ARG A 294 14.69 2.53 -6.15
C ARG A 294 15.99 2.76 -5.40
N SER A 295 16.22 3.98 -4.90
CA SER A 295 17.48 4.38 -4.24
C SER A 295 17.80 3.55 -2.99
N GLU A 296 16.81 2.83 -2.47
CA GLU A 296 16.91 1.99 -1.27
C GLU A 296 16.94 0.49 -1.61
N ILE A 297 16.73 0.10 -2.89
CA ILE A 297 16.81 -1.29 -3.35
C ILE A 297 18.24 -1.57 -3.82
N ARG A 298 18.97 -2.38 -3.04
CA ARG A 298 20.42 -2.60 -3.17
C ARG A 298 20.88 -3.14 -4.54
N ASP A 299 20.01 -3.83 -5.27
CA ASP A 299 20.31 -4.41 -6.60
C ASP A 299 19.08 -4.41 -7.52
N ILE A 300 18.48 -3.24 -7.75
CA ILE A 300 17.35 -3.13 -8.69
C ILE A 300 17.71 -3.64 -10.09
N THR A 301 18.96 -3.39 -10.52
CA THR A 301 19.45 -3.73 -11.84
C THR A 301 19.56 -5.25 -12.03
N GLY A 302 20.10 -5.98 -11.06
CA GLY A 302 20.18 -7.44 -11.09
C GLY A 302 18.80 -8.11 -11.01
N ILE A 303 17.86 -7.52 -10.27
CA ILE A 303 16.46 -7.96 -10.24
C ILE A 303 15.84 -7.80 -11.63
N LEU A 304 15.93 -6.61 -12.23
CA LEU A 304 15.40 -6.34 -13.57
C LEU A 304 16.03 -7.25 -14.64
N PHE A 305 17.35 -7.44 -14.60
CA PHE A 305 18.04 -8.37 -15.49
C PHE A 305 17.51 -9.80 -15.35
N GLY A 306 17.34 -10.28 -14.11
CA GLY A 306 16.72 -11.58 -13.85
C GLY A 306 15.33 -11.69 -14.46
N LEU A 307 14.51 -10.64 -14.34
CA LEU A 307 13.16 -10.61 -14.88
C LEU A 307 13.13 -10.51 -16.42
N THR A 308 14.08 -9.83 -17.06
CA THR A 308 14.18 -9.79 -18.54
C THR A 308 14.51 -11.14 -19.15
N LYS A 309 15.12 -12.07 -18.39
CA LYS A 309 15.37 -13.44 -18.84
C LYS A 309 14.12 -14.30 -18.78
N ASP A 310 13.32 -14.10 -17.73
CA ASP A 310 12.19 -14.95 -17.40
C ASP A 310 10.87 -14.44 -18.04
N TYR A 311 10.75 -13.14 -18.34
CA TYR A 311 9.50 -12.49 -18.75
C TYR A 311 9.72 -11.36 -19.78
N ASN A 312 8.70 -11.08 -20.62
CA ASN A 312 8.70 -9.91 -21.52
C ASN A 312 8.31 -8.64 -20.75
N ILE A 313 9.31 -7.88 -20.33
CA ILE A 313 9.12 -6.64 -19.57
C ILE A 313 9.38 -5.37 -20.39
N ASP A 314 9.47 -5.45 -21.72
CA ASP A 314 9.92 -4.37 -22.61
C ASP A 314 9.09 -3.08 -22.43
N LYS A 315 7.76 -3.19 -22.39
CA LYS A 315 6.89 -2.03 -22.17
C LYS A 315 7.14 -1.33 -20.83
N PHE A 316 7.40 -2.09 -19.77
CA PHE A 316 7.76 -1.52 -18.47
C PHE A 316 9.14 -0.88 -18.53
N MET A 317 10.10 -1.51 -19.20
CA MET A 317 11.44 -0.97 -19.38
C MET A 317 11.42 0.37 -20.12
N ALA A 318 10.59 0.53 -21.16
CA ALA A 318 10.42 1.82 -21.83
C ALA A 318 9.94 2.90 -20.84
N VAL A 319 8.80 2.64 -20.17
CA VAL A 319 8.19 3.60 -19.23
C VAL A 319 9.12 3.90 -18.05
N PHE A 320 9.86 2.91 -17.56
CA PHE A 320 10.83 3.09 -16.50
C PHE A 320 12.01 3.95 -16.95
N LEU A 321 12.59 3.66 -18.12
CA LEU A 321 13.66 4.46 -18.70
C LEU A 321 13.21 5.90 -18.97
N ASP A 322 12.01 6.12 -19.52
CA ASP A 322 11.43 7.45 -19.71
C ASP A 322 11.31 8.21 -18.38
N SER A 323 10.84 7.53 -17.32
CA SER A 323 10.72 8.12 -15.98
C SER A 323 12.07 8.45 -15.35
N LEU A 324 13.11 7.65 -15.63
CA LEU A 324 14.47 7.92 -15.17
C LEU A 324 15.12 9.07 -15.92
N LEU A 325 14.88 9.16 -17.24
CA LEU A 325 15.38 10.21 -18.12
C LEU A 325 14.78 11.58 -17.76
N GLU A 326 13.48 11.62 -17.43
CA GLU A 326 12.80 12.84 -16.99
C GLU A 326 13.40 13.42 -15.69
N HIS A 327 14.00 12.58 -14.85
CA HIS A 327 14.57 12.96 -13.55
C HIS A 327 16.11 12.97 -13.52
N SER A 328 16.79 12.50 -14.57
CA SER A 328 18.26 12.36 -14.60
C SER A 328 19.02 13.67 -14.81
N PHE A 329 18.38 14.73 -15.31
CA PHE A 329 19.03 16.04 -15.40
C PHE A 329 19.31 16.66 -14.03
N THR A 330 18.50 16.36 -13.02
CA THR A 330 18.59 16.95 -11.68
C THR A 330 19.15 16.03 -10.60
N GLU A 331 19.14 14.71 -10.79
CA GLU A 331 19.53 13.74 -9.74
C GLU A 331 20.58 12.73 -10.22
N ASP A 332 21.72 12.68 -9.54
CA ASP A 332 22.85 11.80 -9.89
C ASP A 332 22.53 10.30 -9.72
N LEU A 333 21.66 9.95 -8.78
CA LEU A 333 21.20 8.56 -8.60
C LEU A 333 20.34 8.05 -9.78
N CYS A 334 19.59 8.94 -10.44
CA CYS A 334 18.85 8.57 -11.64
C CYS A 334 19.80 8.20 -12.79
N TYR A 335 20.82 9.03 -12.98
CA TYR A 335 21.83 8.82 -14.02
C TYR A 335 22.72 7.59 -13.74
N SER A 336 23.14 7.35 -12.49
CA SER A 336 23.92 6.15 -12.14
C SER A 336 23.15 4.85 -12.36
N THR A 337 21.84 4.85 -12.09
CA THR A 337 20.99 3.69 -12.39
C THR A 337 20.83 3.48 -13.90
N LEU A 338 20.65 4.55 -14.68
CA LEU A 338 20.57 4.46 -16.14
C LEU A 338 21.84 3.82 -16.74
N LEU A 339 23.02 4.22 -16.25
CA LEU A 339 24.29 3.60 -16.64
C LEU A 339 24.36 2.13 -16.23
N SER A 340 24.01 1.80 -14.99
CA SER A 340 23.98 0.42 -14.50
C SER A 340 23.07 -0.47 -15.35
N ILE A 341 21.90 0.02 -15.76
CA ILE A 341 20.96 -0.68 -16.64
C ILE A 341 21.55 -0.88 -18.04
N LEU A 342 22.19 0.16 -18.60
CA LEU A 342 22.83 0.09 -19.92
C LEU A 342 23.95 -0.98 -19.98
N GLU A 343 24.71 -1.12 -18.89
CA GLU A 343 25.83 -2.06 -18.80
C GLU A 343 25.39 -3.52 -18.59
N THR A 344 24.24 -3.73 -17.96
CA THR A 344 23.83 -5.05 -17.47
C THR A 344 22.65 -5.66 -18.25
N ILE A 345 21.75 -4.83 -18.78
CA ILE A 345 20.51 -5.28 -19.42
C ILE A 345 20.61 -5.08 -20.94
N PRO A 346 20.38 -6.13 -21.76
CA PRO A 346 20.42 -6.00 -23.21
C PRO A 346 19.21 -5.23 -23.77
N LEU A 347 19.36 -3.92 -23.97
CA LEU A 347 18.32 -2.98 -24.41
C LEU A 347 18.00 -2.98 -25.92
N LYS A 348 18.00 -4.15 -26.58
CA LYS A 348 17.89 -4.26 -28.06
C LYS A 348 16.64 -3.59 -28.66
N GLY A 349 15.57 -3.41 -27.89
CA GLY A 349 14.32 -2.75 -28.31
C GLY A 349 14.21 -1.26 -27.94
N HIS A 350 15.19 -0.68 -27.24
CA HIS A 350 15.12 0.67 -26.64
C HIS A 350 16.18 1.63 -27.20
N VAL A 351 16.50 1.52 -28.50
CA VAL A 351 17.58 2.28 -29.16
C VAL A 351 17.46 3.80 -28.96
N ASN A 352 16.23 4.33 -28.97
CA ASN A 352 15.99 5.76 -28.74
C ASN A 352 16.38 6.20 -27.31
N HIS A 353 16.12 5.35 -26.31
CA HIS A 353 16.48 5.65 -24.92
C HIS A 353 17.98 5.56 -24.72
N VAL A 354 18.65 4.60 -25.38
CA VAL A 354 20.12 4.49 -25.37
C VAL A 354 20.76 5.77 -25.90
N GLY A 355 20.27 6.29 -27.03
CA GLY A 355 20.73 7.58 -27.57
C GLY A 355 20.53 8.73 -26.60
N SER A 356 19.34 8.84 -25.98
CA SER A 356 19.07 9.90 -24.99
C SER A 356 19.93 9.80 -23.72
N ILE A 357 20.26 8.59 -23.26
CA ILE A 357 21.17 8.38 -22.12
C ILE A 357 22.59 8.83 -22.49
N GLU A 358 23.06 8.49 -23.70
CA GLU A 358 24.37 8.90 -24.21
C GLU A 358 24.48 10.43 -24.35
N ASP A 359 23.45 11.08 -24.90
CA ASP A 359 23.37 12.54 -25.05
C ASP A 359 23.46 13.26 -23.69
N ILE A 360 22.71 12.77 -22.68
CA ILE A 360 22.78 13.30 -21.30
C ILE A 360 24.18 13.14 -20.71
N GLY A 361 24.85 12.03 -20.99
CA GLY A 361 26.23 11.80 -20.56
C GLY A 361 27.23 12.77 -21.19
N VAL A 362 27.05 13.11 -22.46
CA VAL A 362 27.86 14.11 -23.16
C VAL A 362 27.61 15.51 -22.58
N GLU A 363 26.36 15.89 -22.32
CA GLU A 363 26.00 17.20 -21.75
C GLU A 363 26.58 17.39 -20.33
N ARG A 364 26.42 16.37 -19.46
CA ARG A 364 27.01 16.35 -18.11
C ARG A 364 28.53 16.39 -18.15
N GLY A 365 29.15 15.70 -19.11
CA GLY A 365 30.60 15.72 -19.33
C GLY A 365 31.14 17.06 -19.82
N ARG A 366 30.34 17.85 -20.56
CA ARG A 366 30.69 19.24 -20.94
C ARG A 366 30.56 20.19 -19.76
N SER A 367 29.45 20.14 -19.03
CA SER A 367 29.24 20.97 -17.82
C SER A 367 30.36 20.78 -16.79
N ALA A 368 30.81 19.53 -16.56
CA ALA A 368 31.92 19.25 -15.65
C ALA A 368 33.28 19.77 -16.15
N ARG A 369 33.49 19.91 -17.47
CA ARG A 369 34.71 20.51 -18.06
C ARG A 369 34.68 22.04 -18.02
N ASP A 370 33.51 22.62 -18.19
CA ASP A 370 33.29 24.06 -18.09
C ASP A 370 33.43 24.54 -16.64
N ASP A 371 32.93 23.77 -15.66
CA ASP A 371 33.13 24.01 -14.23
C ASP A 371 34.58 23.78 -13.78
N ALA A 372 35.34 22.91 -14.47
CA ALA A 372 36.75 22.64 -14.20
C ALA A 372 37.73 23.64 -14.84
N GLY A 373 37.24 24.64 -15.60
CA GLY A 373 38.04 25.78 -16.04
C GLY A 373 39.26 25.43 -16.92
N ILE A 374 39.16 24.47 -17.84
CA ILE A 374 40.27 24.19 -18.79
C ILE A 374 40.09 25.04 -20.05
N GLY A 375 40.57 26.28 -19.96
CA GLY A 375 40.86 27.10 -21.13
C GLY A 375 41.99 26.48 -21.95
N THR A 376 41.88 26.60 -23.27
CA THR A 376 42.93 26.23 -24.24
C THR A 376 44.26 26.90 -23.87
N GLY A 377 45.21 26.12 -23.35
CA GLY A 377 46.56 26.56 -23.01
C GLY A 377 47.49 25.37 -22.87
N ALA A 378 48.61 25.42 -23.57
CA ALA A 378 49.58 24.34 -23.68
C ALA A 378 50.40 24.11 -22.39
N VAL A 379 50.95 22.90 -22.31
CA VAL A 379 52.19 22.47 -21.62
C VAL A 379 52.05 21.69 -20.29
N GLU A 380 52.67 20.51 -20.34
CA GLU A 380 53.39 19.71 -19.33
C GLU A 380 52.72 18.62 -18.48
N ASP A 381 53.30 17.44 -18.71
CA ASP A 381 53.30 16.15 -18.04
C ASP A 381 53.59 16.26 -16.54
N LYS A 382 52.57 16.01 -15.69
CA LYS A 382 52.74 15.49 -14.33
C LYS A 382 51.61 14.53 -14.00
N GLY A 383 51.98 13.26 -13.83
CA GLY A 383 51.07 12.15 -13.54
C GLY A 383 50.26 12.31 -12.26
N TYR A 384 48.95 12.11 -12.39
CA TYR A 384 47.97 11.80 -11.34
C TYR A 384 46.89 10.87 -11.94
N PRO A 385 46.17 10.08 -11.12
CA PRO A 385 45.63 8.77 -11.52
C PRO A 385 44.41 8.86 -12.45
N ASN A 386 44.37 7.93 -13.40
CA ASN A 386 43.29 7.72 -14.38
C ASN A 386 41.89 7.72 -13.74
N TYR A 387 41.08 8.74 -14.07
CA TYR A 387 39.63 8.65 -13.99
C TYR A 387 39.11 7.90 -15.23
N PRO A 388 38.28 6.84 -15.09
CA PRO A 388 37.81 6.06 -16.21
C PRO A 388 36.59 6.75 -16.84
N PHE A 389 36.78 7.94 -17.41
CA PHE A 389 35.79 8.56 -18.30
C PHE A 389 36.37 8.63 -19.72
N GLY A 390 36.58 7.44 -20.28
CA GLY A 390 36.86 7.21 -21.69
C GLY A 390 35.95 6.09 -22.18
N LEU A 391 34.76 6.46 -22.67
CA LEU A 391 33.82 5.55 -23.32
C LEU A 391 34.49 4.88 -24.53
N SER A 392 35.07 3.70 -24.31
CA SER A 392 35.37 2.73 -25.37
C SER A 392 34.09 1.94 -25.69
N ILE A 393 33.06 2.58 -26.23
CA ILE A 393 31.82 1.92 -26.72
C ILE A 393 31.66 2.11 -28.25
N LEU A 394 32.76 2.30 -28.99
CA LEU A 394 32.73 2.26 -30.46
C LEU A 394 32.86 0.85 -31.06
N SER A 395 32.84 -0.22 -30.25
CA SER A 395 33.15 -1.58 -30.72
C SER A 395 31.93 -2.51 -30.93
N LEU A 396 30.69 -2.03 -30.79
CA LEU A 396 29.50 -2.87 -31.03
C LEU A 396 28.73 -2.44 -32.30
N ARG A 397 29.16 -3.03 -33.43
CA ARG A 397 28.44 -3.34 -34.68
C ARG A 397 27.99 -2.20 -35.62
N ARG A 398 28.65 -2.13 -36.78
CA ARG A 398 27.99 -2.07 -38.10
C ARG A 398 28.54 -3.19 -39.00
N PRO A 399 27.73 -4.08 -39.59
CA PRO A 399 28.11 -4.76 -40.82
C PRO A 399 27.85 -3.81 -42.00
N SER A 400 28.91 -3.46 -42.71
CA SER A 400 28.86 -2.64 -43.92
C SER A 400 28.11 -3.36 -45.04
N ILE A 401 26.95 -2.85 -45.45
CA ILE A 401 26.34 -3.17 -46.74
C ILE A 401 26.93 -2.18 -47.76
N HIS A 402 27.83 -2.64 -48.62
CA HIS A 402 28.29 -1.88 -49.78
C HIS A 402 27.44 -2.26 -51.00
N PHE A 403 26.52 -1.37 -51.36
CA PHE A 403 25.96 -1.31 -52.70
C PHE A 403 26.99 -0.65 -53.61
N ARG A 404 27.59 -1.40 -54.54
CA ARG A 404 28.36 -0.85 -55.65
C ARG A 404 27.74 -1.35 -56.95
N SER A 405 27.08 -0.42 -57.65
CA SER A 405 26.62 -0.58 -59.02
C SER A 405 27.80 -0.72 -59.99
N PRO A 406 27.69 -1.58 -61.01
CA PRO A 406 28.44 -1.39 -62.24
C PRO A 406 27.56 -1.46 -63.50
N SER A 407 27.92 -0.65 -64.49
CA SER A 407 27.51 -0.77 -65.90
C SER A 407 28.64 -0.21 -66.77
N PRO A 408 28.78 -0.55 -68.07
CA PRO A 408 28.47 -1.81 -68.74
C PRO A 408 29.61 -2.30 -69.69
N ALA A 409 29.37 -3.45 -70.35
CA ALA A 409 30.03 -3.99 -71.56
C ALA A 409 31.38 -4.73 -71.33
N THR A 410 31.70 -5.90 -71.92
CA THR A 410 31.31 -6.59 -73.17
C THR A 410 31.60 -8.10 -73.07
N SER A 411 30.76 -8.93 -73.73
CA SER A 411 31.02 -10.24 -74.40
C SER A 411 31.96 -11.27 -73.72
N SER A 412 31.57 -12.53 -73.49
CA SER A 412 31.34 -13.56 -74.52
C SER A 412 30.87 -14.90 -73.86
N THR A 413 29.89 -15.58 -74.49
CA THR A 413 29.75 -17.04 -74.76
C THR A 413 30.33 -18.06 -73.73
N GLU A 414 29.63 -19.03 -73.13
CA GLU A 414 28.95 -20.26 -73.62
C GLU A 414 28.24 -20.93 -72.40
N ALA A 415 26.96 -21.29 -72.43
CA ALA A 415 26.36 -22.58 -72.84
C ALA A 415 26.54 -23.78 -71.85
N ILE A 416 25.39 -24.42 -71.54
CA ILE A 416 25.15 -25.88 -71.35
C ILE A 416 24.62 -26.40 -69.97
N SER A 417 23.37 -26.93 -70.05
CA SER A 417 22.66 -28.03 -69.34
C SER A 417 22.45 -27.99 -67.82
N ARG A 418 21.22 -28.02 -67.27
CA ARG A 418 20.18 -29.09 -67.22
C ARG A 418 20.61 -30.40 -66.51
N ASN A 419 20.04 -30.62 -65.32
CA ASN A 419 19.39 -31.85 -64.79
C ASN A 419 18.93 -31.53 -63.35
N ARG A 420 17.65 -31.49 -62.94
CA ARG A 420 16.53 -32.46 -62.91
C ARG A 420 16.83 -33.81 -62.23
N SER A 421 15.82 -34.26 -61.47
CA SER A 421 15.58 -35.55 -60.77
C SER A 421 16.41 -35.78 -59.48
N THR A 422 15.88 -36.27 -58.35
CA THR A 422 14.67 -37.09 -58.01
C THR A 422 14.57 -37.17 -56.46
N ILE A 423 13.39 -37.01 -55.83
CA ILE A 423 12.49 -38.05 -55.25
C ILE A 423 13.19 -38.96 -54.22
N GLY A 424 12.87 -38.87 -52.92
CA GLY A 424 11.88 -39.70 -52.19
C GLY A 424 12.57 -40.24 -50.92
N ALA A 425 11.97 -40.50 -49.76
CA ALA A 425 10.59 -40.69 -49.33
C ALA A 425 10.45 -40.18 -47.88
#